data_AF-A0A250J831-F1
#
_entry.id   AF-A0A250J831-F1
#
_cell.length_a   1.000
_cell.length_b   1.000
_cell.length_c   1.000
_cell.angle_alpha   90.00
_cell.angle_beta   90.00
_cell.angle_gamma   90.00
#
_symmetry.space_group_name_H-M   'P 1'
#
loop_
_entity.id
_entity.type
_entity.pdbx_description
1 polymer ?
#
loop_
_entity_poly.entity_id
_entity_poly.type
_entity_poly.pdbx_seq_one_letter_code
_entity_poly.pdbx_strand_id
1 'polypeptide(L)'
;MATTKSPPSRLASQLLGLCLRKGWGLGTAVWVLGGCILPQDEYYLDELPVPRNDPPRIVENLVQPPYRILRGFGSKPRCELEFSIIVEDPNLGDTLTAYWYVDYDPNQPRGADREVTLLPKGDDPRRDERPTIKPIFNSAEFSRLNTPGDHVVEVVVADRALQGRVPQADIVQLPNGDILTNPGYATSYVWFVRTEQGNCP
;
A
#
# COMPACT_ATOMS: atom_id res chain seq x y z
N MET A 1 48.11 5.63 -23.26
CA MET A 1 49.50 6.09 -23.08
C MET A 1 49.55 7.56 -23.52
N ALA A 2 49.94 8.46 -22.60
CA ALA A 2 50.38 9.87 -22.75
C ALA A 2 49.66 10.77 -23.79
N THR A 3 48.74 11.66 -23.37
CA THR A 3 48.97 13.10 -23.04
C THR A 3 49.59 13.96 -24.14
N THR A 4 48.87 14.99 -24.58
CA THR A 4 49.43 16.33 -24.85
C THR A 4 48.39 17.43 -24.65
N LYS A 5 48.71 18.36 -23.74
CA LYS A 5 48.05 19.65 -23.47
C LYS A 5 48.69 20.74 -24.33
N SER A 6 47.95 21.85 -24.49
CA SER A 6 48.36 23.27 -24.65
C SER A 6 47.92 23.94 -25.97
N PRO A 7 47.81 25.29 -26.06
CA PRO A 7 47.61 26.34 -25.04
C PRO A 7 46.46 27.33 -25.40
N PRO A 8 46.04 28.24 -24.47
CA PRO A 8 45.17 29.37 -24.82
C PRO A 8 45.98 30.57 -25.33
N SER A 9 45.57 31.12 -26.47
CA SER A 9 46.10 32.35 -27.06
C SER A 9 45.54 33.59 -26.34
N ARG A 10 46.48 34.48 -25.99
CA ARG A 10 46.22 35.84 -25.55
C ARG A 10 45.65 36.64 -26.72
N LEU A 11 44.64 37.48 -26.46
CA LEU A 11 44.48 38.74 -27.19
C LEU A 11 44.03 39.82 -26.20
N ALA A 12 44.99 40.69 -25.94
CA ALA A 12 44.80 41.97 -25.28
C ALA A 12 43.95 42.87 -26.19
N SER A 13 43.00 43.58 -25.60
CA SER A 13 42.48 44.80 -26.21
C SER A 13 42.57 45.92 -25.18
N GLN A 14 43.40 46.89 -25.55
CA GLN A 14 43.69 48.13 -24.85
C GLN A 14 42.46 49.04 -24.90
N LEU A 15 42.24 49.83 -23.85
CA LEU A 15 41.67 51.18 -23.88
C LEU A 15 42.05 51.82 -22.53
N LEU A 16 43.15 52.58 -22.49
CA LEU A 16 43.23 54.05 -22.61
C LEU A 16 42.62 54.79 -21.42
N GLY A 17 43.45 55.61 -20.76
CA GLY A 17 42.97 56.67 -19.87
C GLY A 17 43.91 57.01 -18.72
N LEU A 18 45.10 57.54 -19.02
CA LEU A 18 45.90 58.29 -18.05
C LEU A 18 45.07 59.47 -17.51
N CYS A 19 44.87 59.53 -16.20
CA CYS A 19 44.71 60.79 -15.49
C CYS A 19 45.64 60.78 -14.28
N LEU A 20 46.62 61.68 -14.33
CA LEU A 20 47.46 62.09 -13.23
C LEU A 20 46.59 62.44 -12.00
N ARG A 21 46.98 61.98 -10.81
CA ARG A 21 47.46 62.89 -9.75
C ARG A 21 47.88 62.11 -8.51
N LYS A 22 49.07 62.46 -8.06
CA LYS A 22 49.73 62.15 -6.80
C LYS A 22 48.88 62.72 -5.66
N GLY A 23 48.42 61.87 -4.74
CA GLY A 23 47.69 62.30 -3.55
C GLY A 23 47.43 61.11 -2.64
N TRP A 24 47.97 61.17 -1.43
CA TRP A 24 47.80 60.18 -0.36
C TRP A 24 46.33 60.01 0.03
N GLY A 25 45.96 58.79 0.44
CA GLY A 25 44.92 58.60 1.44
C GLY A 25 43.75 57.72 1.02
N LEU A 26 43.62 56.63 1.79
CA LEU A 26 42.38 55.90 2.14
C LEU A 26 41.65 55.15 1.01
N GLY A 27 41.67 53.83 1.16
CA GLY A 27 40.91 52.90 0.34
C GLY A 27 39.45 52.84 0.74
N THR A 28 38.63 52.56 -0.26
CA THR A 28 37.31 51.94 -0.13
C THR A 28 37.11 51.08 -1.38
N ALA A 29 37.10 49.76 -1.18
CA ALA A 29 36.85 48.77 -2.21
C ALA A 29 35.39 48.89 -2.70
N VAL A 30 35.22 49.12 -3.99
CA VAL A 30 33.91 49.03 -4.66
C VAL A 30 33.56 47.55 -4.76
N TRP A 31 32.53 47.15 -4.02
CA TRP A 31 31.89 45.84 -4.15
C TRP A 31 31.24 45.75 -5.52
N VAL A 32 31.88 45.02 -6.44
CA VAL A 32 31.21 44.49 -7.62
C VAL A 32 30.19 43.49 -7.09
N LEU A 33 28.90 43.87 -7.13
CA LEU A 33 27.78 42.96 -6.97
C LEU A 33 27.82 41.98 -8.15
N GLY A 34 28.66 40.95 -8.02
CA GLY A 34 28.62 39.76 -8.84
C GLY A 34 27.31 39.04 -8.54
N GLY A 35 26.28 39.38 -9.32
CA GLY A 35 25.14 38.49 -9.47
C GLY A 35 25.66 37.18 -10.08
N CYS A 36 25.79 36.16 -9.24
CA CYS A 36 25.98 34.80 -9.73
C CYS A 36 24.73 34.47 -10.56
N ILE A 37 24.90 34.40 -11.88
CA ILE A 37 23.98 33.70 -12.75
C ILE A 37 24.03 32.25 -12.25
N LEU A 38 23.04 31.83 -11.49
CA LEU A 38 22.77 30.42 -11.27
C LEU A 38 22.42 29.86 -12.66
N PRO A 39 23.21 28.95 -13.24
CA PRO A 39 22.70 28.17 -14.35
C PRO A 39 21.45 27.47 -13.81
N GLN A 40 20.28 27.83 -14.35
CA GLN A 40 19.13 26.96 -14.22
C GLN A 40 19.43 25.76 -15.11
N ASP A 41 20.17 24.81 -14.55
CA ASP A 41 20.25 23.48 -15.13
C ASP A 41 18.81 22.97 -15.11
N GLU A 42 18.17 22.96 -16.28
CA GLU A 42 16.96 22.21 -16.56
C GLU A 42 17.33 20.73 -16.47
N TYR A 43 17.58 20.25 -15.25
CA TYR A 43 17.43 18.84 -14.97
C TYR A 43 15.96 18.55 -15.18
N TYR A 44 15.66 18.00 -16.37
CA TYR A 44 14.51 17.15 -16.60
C TYR A 44 14.31 16.34 -15.32
N LEU A 45 13.21 16.60 -14.62
CA LEU A 45 12.75 15.66 -13.62
C LEU A 45 12.47 14.38 -14.42
N ASP A 46 13.41 13.44 -14.35
CA ASP A 46 13.21 12.08 -14.78
C ASP A 46 11.82 11.66 -14.31
N GLU A 47 11.05 11.12 -15.26
CA GLU A 47 9.68 10.67 -15.13
C GLU A 47 9.41 10.16 -13.72
N LEU A 48 8.45 10.80 -13.02
CA LEU A 48 8.10 10.41 -11.65
C LEU A 48 7.94 8.88 -11.62
N PRO A 49 8.59 8.18 -10.67
CA PRO A 49 8.51 6.74 -10.63
C PRO A 49 7.04 6.32 -10.62
N VAL A 50 6.70 5.38 -11.50
CA VAL A 50 5.32 4.88 -11.63
C VAL A 50 4.80 4.53 -10.22
N PRO A 51 3.62 5.05 -9.82
CA PRO A 51 3.04 4.73 -8.52
C PRO A 51 3.01 3.22 -8.34
N ARG A 52 3.71 2.74 -7.31
CA ARG A 52 3.69 1.32 -6.96
C ARG A 52 2.44 1.04 -6.15
N ASN A 53 1.88 -0.15 -6.32
CA ASN A 53 0.79 -0.62 -5.48
C ASN A 53 1.24 -0.70 -4.01
N ASP A 54 0.33 -0.42 -3.09
CA ASP A 54 0.56 -0.41 -1.65
C ASP A 54 -0.36 -1.45 -0.97
N PRO A 55 0.04 -2.00 0.20
CA PRO A 55 -0.75 -3.02 0.86
C PRO A 55 -2.04 -2.45 1.48
N PRO A 56 -3.20 -3.13 1.30
CA PRO A 56 -4.42 -2.81 2.04
C PRO A 56 -4.25 -3.13 3.53
N ARG A 57 -5.07 -2.50 4.36
CA ARG A 57 -5.02 -2.60 5.83
C ARG A 57 -6.41 -2.87 6.40
N ILE A 58 -6.51 -3.81 7.32
CA ILE A 58 -7.74 -4.00 8.10
C ILE A 58 -7.70 -3.07 9.30
N VAL A 59 -8.75 -2.27 9.46
CA VAL A 59 -8.91 -1.32 10.55
C VAL A 59 -9.39 -2.08 11.79
N GLU A 60 -8.45 -2.66 12.54
CA GLU A 60 -8.72 -3.63 13.61
C GLU A 60 -9.65 -3.11 14.71
N ASN A 61 -9.64 -1.81 15.02
CA ASN A 61 -10.52 -1.22 16.03
C ASN A 61 -11.98 -1.07 15.58
N LEU A 62 -12.27 -1.31 14.30
CA LEU A 62 -13.61 -1.22 13.72
C LEU A 62 -14.17 -2.56 13.29
N VAL A 63 -13.46 -3.67 13.53
CA VAL A 63 -13.94 -5.02 13.21
C VAL A 63 -15.08 -5.42 14.14
N GLN A 64 -15.97 -6.28 13.66
CA GLN A 64 -17.02 -6.90 14.46
C GLN A 64 -16.91 -8.42 14.33
N PRO A 65 -17.04 -9.18 15.43
CA PRO A 65 -17.04 -8.70 16.80
C PRO A 65 -15.70 -8.05 17.19
N PRO A 66 -15.67 -7.10 18.15
CA PRO A 66 -14.44 -6.41 18.54
C PRO A 66 -13.46 -7.30 19.32
N TYR A 67 -13.94 -8.44 19.83
CA TYR A 67 -13.13 -9.41 20.57
C TYR A 67 -12.62 -10.50 19.64
N ARG A 68 -11.32 -10.78 19.68
CA ARG A 68 -10.70 -11.89 18.91
C ARG A 68 -11.06 -13.28 19.44
N ILE A 69 -11.40 -13.41 20.72
CA ILE A 69 -11.75 -14.71 21.33
C ILE A 69 -13.20 -14.65 21.75
N LEU A 70 -13.99 -15.53 21.15
CA LEU A 70 -15.44 -15.61 21.27
C LEU A 70 -15.78 -16.96 21.90
N ARG A 71 -16.61 -16.97 22.95
CA ARG A 71 -16.91 -18.19 23.74
C ARG A 71 -18.40 -18.32 24.01
N GLY A 72 -18.83 -19.54 24.29
CA GLY A 72 -20.19 -19.83 24.74
C GLY A 72 -21.23 -19.87 23.61
N PHE A 73 -20.82 -20.09 22.35
CA PHE A 73 -21.77 -20.15 21.23
C PHE A 73 -22.38 -21.54 21.13
N GLY A 74 -23.62 -21.69 21.59
CA GLY A 74 -24.45 -22.88 21.41
C GLY A 74 -24.95 -23.10 19.97
N SER A 75 -25.60 -24.25 19.74
CA SER A 75 -26.20 -24.59 18.44
C SER A 75 -27.74 -24.55 18.43
N LYS A 76 -28.38 -24.16 19.55
CA LYS A 76 -29.85 -24.14 19.68
C LYS A 76 -30.37 -22.81 20.23
N PRO A 77 -31.59 -22.38 19.81
CA PRO A 77 -32.42 -22.94 18.74
C PRO A 77 -31.95 -22.54 17.33
N ARG A 78 -31.37 -21.35 17.15
CA ARG A 78 -30.64 -20.89 15.97
C ARG A 78 -29.65 -19.86 16.46
N CYS A 79 -28.38 -20.09 16.17
CA CYS A 79 -27.33 -19.15 16.56
C CYS A 79 -26.62 -18.66 15.31
N GLU A 80 -26.38 -17.36 15.27
CA GLU A 80 -25.69 -16.69 14.18
C GLU A 80 -24.75 -15.66 14.79
N LEU A 81 -23.57 -15.54 14.21
CA LEU A 81 -22.65 -14.48 14.57
C LEU A 81 -22.19 -13.82 13.28
N GLU A 82 -22.33 -12.50 13.22
CA GLU A 82 -21.85 -11.73 12.08
C GLU A 82 -20.41 -11.29 12.35
N PHE A 83 -19.55 -11.59 11.39
CA PHE A 83 -18.19 -11.07 11.34
C PHE A 83 -18.12 -10.01 10.25
N SER A 84 -17.51 -8.87 10.55
CA SER A 84 -17.29 -7.80 9.60
C SER A 84 -15.95 -7.10 9.86
N ILE A 85 -15.39 -6.52 8.80
CA ILE A 85 -14.19 -5.70 8.87
C ILE A 85 -14.42 -4.35 8.21
N ILE A 86 -13.53 -3.40 8.48
CA ILE A 86 -13.35 -2.20 7.66
C ILE A 86 -11.94 -2.29 7.08
N VAL A 87 -11.81 -1.85 5.83
CA VAL A 87 -10.55 -1.88 5.10
C VAL A 87 -10.15 -0.47 4.71
N GLU A 88 -8.87 -0.17 4.84
CA GLU A 88 -8.21 1.01 4.30
C GLU A 88 -7.25 0.59 3.18
N ASP A 89 -7.29 1.33 2.09
CA ASP A 89 -6.52 1.07 0.89
C ASP A 89 -5.93 2.38 0.35
N PRO A 90 -4.60 2.55 0.39
CA PRO A 90 -3.97 3.73 -0.19
C PRO A 90 -4.23 3.86 -1.70
N ASN A 91 -4.50 2.75 -2.40
CA ASN A 91 -4.74 2.72 -3.84
C ASN A 91 -6.24 2.82 -4.15
N LEU A 92 -6.75 4.05 -4.17
CA LEU A 92 -8.18 4.38 -4.31
C LEU A 92 -8.89 3.77 -5.53
N GLY A 93 -8.13 3.47 -6.59
CA GLY A 93 -8.62 2.88 -7.84
C GLY A 93 -8.75 1.35 -7.81
N ASP A 94 -8.22 0.67 -6.79
CA ASP A 94 -8.20 -0.78 -6.76
C ASP A 94 -9.54 -1.36 -6.27
N THR A 95 -9.87 -2.51 -6.85
CA THR A 95 -10.95 -3.37 -6.38
C THR A 95 -10.33 -4.37 -5.40
N LEU A 96 -10.87 -4.44 -4.19
CA LEU A 96 -10.42 -5.41 -3.21
C LEU A 96 -11.38 -6.59 -3.14
N THR A 97 -10.88 -7.74 -2.73
CA THR A 97 -11.71 -8.92 -2.45
C THR A 97 -11.42 -9.43 -1.04
N ALA A 98 -12.47 -9.58 -0.24
CA ALA A 98 -12.43 -10.19 1.08
C ALA A 98 -12.83 -11.67 0.97
N TYR A 99 -11.87 -12.55 1.24
CA TYR A 99 -12.00 -14.00 1.25
C TYR A 99 -12.17 -14.48 2.69
N TRP A 100 -13.31 -15.10 2.99
CA TRP A 100 -13.62 -15.63 4.31
C TRP A 100 -13.36 -17.12 4.38
N TYR A 101 -12.73 -17.55 5.45
CA TYR A 101 -12.41 -18.94 5.72
C TYR A 101 -12.81 -19.32 7.14
N VAL A 102 -13.44 -20.48 7.29
CA VAL A 102 -13.78 -21.09 8.58
C VAL A 102 -13.04 -22.42 8.71
N ASP A 103 -12.11 -22.55 9.66
CA ASP A 103 -11.29 -23.76 9.84
C ASP A 103 -10.55 -24.15 8.54
N TYR A 104 -9.77 -23.22 8.00
CA TYR A 104 -8.91 -23.51 6.84
C TYR A 104 -7.74 -24.40 7.25
N ASP A 105 -7.59 -25.54 6.58
CA ASP A 105 -6.43 -26.43 6.71
C ASP A 105 -5.48 -26.21 5.52
N PRO A 106 -4.23 -25.74 5.73
CA PRO A 106 -3.26 -25.56 4.66
C PRO A 106 -2.85 -26.89 3.99
N ASN A 107 -3.03 -28.04 4.65
CA ASN A 107 -2.73 -29.36 4.08
C ASN A 107 -3.87 -29.88 3.19
N GLN A 108 -5.07 -29.30 3.33
CA GLN A 108 -6.25 -29.62 2.52
C GLN A 108 -6.84 -28.33 1.95
N PRO A 109 -6.11 -27.67 1.03
CA PRO A 109 -6.48 -26.36 0.52
C PRO A 109 -7.84 -26.41 -0.17
N ARG A 110 -8.64 -25.39 0.09
CA ARG A 110 -10.00 -25.22 -0.44
C ARG A 110 -10.29 -23.75 -0.75
N GLY A 111 -11.34 -23.51 -1.53
CA GLY A 111 -11.86 -22.17 -1.76
C GLY A 111 -12.36 -21.50 -0.48
N ALA A 112 -12.52 -20.18 -0.54
CA ALA A 112 -13.14 -19.40 0.52
C ALA A 112 -14.58 -19.87 0.75
N ASP A 113 -15.04 -19.86 2.01
CA ASP A 113 -16.44 -20.14 2.34
C ASP A 113 -17.35 -18.98 1.89
N ARG A 114 -16.80 -17.77 1.76
CA ARG A 114 -17.48 -16.59 1.22
C ARG A 114 -16.49 -15.61 0.62
N GLU A 115 -16.87 -14.98 -0.48
CA GLU A 115 -16.12 -13.87 -1.10
C GLU A 115 -17.00 -12.63 -1.16
N VAL A 116 -16.41 -11.47 -0.86
CA VAL A 116 -17.08 -10.17 -0.96
C VAL A 116 -16.15 -9.20 -1.66
N THR A 117 -16.59 -8.66 -2.80
CA THR A 117 -15.87 -7.63 -3.55
C THR A 117 -16.17 -6.26 -2.95
N LEU A 118 -15.12 -5.46 -2.75
CA LEU A 118 -15.20 -4.07 -2.32
C LEU A 118 -14.81 -3.17 -3.49
N LEU A 119 -15.74 -2.34 -3.93
CA LEU A 119 -15.55 -1.50 -5.12
C LEU A 119 -14.62 -0.30 -4.82
N PRO A 120 -13.85 0.17 -5.83
CA PRO A 120 -13.03 1.39 -5.78
C PRO A 120 -13.74 2.57 -5.12
N LYS A 121 -13.04 3.29 -4.23
CA LYS A 121 -13.52 4.51 -3.60
C LYS A 121 -12.54 5.62 -3.93
N GLY A 122 -12.88 6.41 -4.94
CA GLY A 122 -11.93 7.29 -5.64
C GLY A 122 -11.35 8.46 -4.83
N ASP A 123 -11.88 8.74 -3.64
CA ASP A 123 -11.55 9.93 -2.84
C ASP A 123 -11.16 9.64 -1.38
N ASP A 124 -11.34 8.41 -0.88
CA ASP A 124 -11.08 8.05 0.52
C ASP A 124 -10.48 6.65 0.61
N PRO A 125 -9.31 6.49 1.26
CA PRO A 125 -8.69 5.18 1.41
C PRO A 125 -9.56 4.22 2.22
N ARG A 126 -10.41 4.72 3.13
CA ARG A 126 -11.29 3.86 3.92
C ARG A 126 -12.53 3.48 3.12
N ARG A 127 -12.73 2.17 2.95
CA ARG A 127 -13.95 1.62 2.35
C ARG A 127 -15.11 1.77 3.33
N ASP A 128 -16.23 2.34 2.86
CA ASP A 128 -17.45 2.47 3.65
C ASP A 128 -18.17 1.11 3.80
N GLU A 129 -18.02 0.28 2.77
CA GLU A 129 -18.55 -1.07 2.74
C GLU A 129 -17.83 -1.97 3.74
N ARG A 130 -18.61 -2.68 4.55
CA ARG A 130 -18.13 -3.71 5.45
C ARG A 130 -18.35 -5.06 4.79
N PRO A 131 -17.30 -5.77 4.33
CA PRO A 131 -17.50 -7.15 3.93
C PRO A 131 -17.87 -7.96 5.17
N THR A 132 -18.88 -8.81 5.03
CA THR A 132 -19.43 -9.60 6.14
C THR A 132 -19.54 -11.08 5.81
N ILE A 133 -19.39 -11.93 6.82
CA ILE A 133 -19.87 -13.31 6.81
C ILE A 133 -20.76 -13.53 8.03
N LYS A 134 -21.85 -14.26 7.85
CA LYS A 134 -22.80 -14.59 8.92
C LYS A 134 -23.01 -16.10 9.01
N PRO A 135 -22.03 -16.85 9.54
CA PRO A 135 -22.19 -18.29 9.72
C PRO A 135 -23.32 -18.58 10.71
N ILE A 136 -24.11 -19.59 10.38
CA ILE A 136 -25.17 -20.12 11.24
C ILE A 136 -24.64 -21.40 11.88
N PHE A 137 -24.50 -21.41 13.21
CA PHE A 137 -23.88 -22.51 13.98
C PHE A 137 -24.68 -23.82 13.95
N ASN A 138 -25.87 -23.85 13.35
CA ASN A 138 -26.66 -25.08 13.19
C ASN A 138 -27.11 -25.31 11.75
N SER A 139 -26.55 -24.60 10.78
CA SER A 139 -26.83 -24.82 9.36
C SER A 139 -25.92 -25.89 8.77
N ALA A 140 -26.46 -26.65 7.82
CA ALA A 140 -25.67 -27.53 6.96
C ALA A 140 -24.81 -26.76 5.94
N GLU A 141 -25.18 -25.51 5.64
CA GLU A 141 -24.46 -24.63 4.69
C GLU A 141 -23.12 -24.16 5.25
N PHE A 142 -23.08 -23.83 6.55
CA PHE A 142 -21.85 -23.51 7.29
C PHE A 142 -21.52 -24.64 8.26
N SER A 143 -21.32 -25.84 7.70
CA SER A 143 -21.14 -27.09 8.44
C SER A 143 -19.90 -27.18 9.33
N ARG A 144 -19.10 -26.12 9.42
CA ARG A 144 -17.82 -26.14 10.14
C ARG A 144 -17.92 -25.61 11.56
N LEU A 145 -18.79 -24.62 11.82
CA LEU A 145 -19.04 -24.11 13.18
C LEU A 145 -20.14 -24.88 13.93
N ASN A 146 -20.68 -25.95 13.34
CA ASN A 146 -21.82 -26.67 13.93
C ASN A 146 -21.42 -27.77 14.92
N THR A 147 -20.15 -28.17 14.91
CA THR A 147 -19.57 -29.09 15.87
C THR A 147 -19.08 -28.29 17.07
N PRO A 148 -19.36 -28.70 18.32
CA PRO A 148 -18.73 -28.12 19.49
C PRO A 148 -17.21 -28.25 19.44
N GLY A 149 -16.48 -27.17 19.65
CA GLY A 149 -15.03 -27.14 19.55
C GLY A 149 -14.44 -25.75 19.48
N ASP A 150 -13.13 -25.71 19.25
CA ASP A 150 -12.41 -24.48 18.94
C ASP A 150 -12.31 -24.34 17.42
N HIS A 151 -12.73 -23.17 16.93
CA HIS A 151 -12.79 -22.84 15.51
C HIS A 151 -12.02 -21.56 15.22
N VAL A 152 -11.61 -21.42 13.97
CA VAL A 152 -10.93 -20.23 13.46
C VAL A 152 -11.76 -19.64 12.34
N VAL A 153 -12.15 -18.38 12.48
CA VAL A 153 -12.73 -17.58 11.40
C VAL A 153 -11.68 -16.58 10.96
N GLU A 154 -11.29 -16.64 9.70
CA GLU A 154 -10.29 -15.77 9.12
C GLU A 154 -10.88 -15.03 7.92
N VAL A 155 -10.53 -13.76 7.80
CA VAL A 155 -10.73 -12.98 6.58
C VAL A 155 -9.38 -12.60 6.02
N VAL A 156 -9.19 -12.84 4.73
CA VAL A 156 -8.03 -12.40 3.95
C VAL A 156 -8.53 -11.37 2.94
N VAL A 157 -8.00 -10.16 3.00
CA VAL A 157 -8.31 -9.10 2.04
C VAL A 157 -7.14 -8.97 1.09
N ALA A 158 -7.42 -9.01 -0.21
CA ALA A 158 -6.41 -8.85 -1.25
C ALA A 158 -6.84 -7.84 -2.31
N ASP A 159 -5.85 -7.17 -2.89
CA ASP A 159 -5.98 -6.23 -4.02
C ASP A 159 -5.93 -6.92 -5.39
N ARG A 160 -5.55 -8.19 -5.40
CA ARG A 160 -5.41 -9.06 -6.55
C ARG A 160 -5.98 -10.43 -6.23
N ALA A 161 -6.28 -11.20 -7.29
CA ALA A 161 -6.79 -12.55 -7.14
C ALA A 161 -5.78 -13.43 -6.38
N LEU A 162 -6.30 -14.27 -5.49
CA LEU A 162 -5.49 -15.23 -4.74
C LEU A 162 -5.34 -16.54 -5.52
N GLN A 163 -4.12 -17.04 -5.65
CA GLN A 163 -3.84 -18.43 -6.01
C GLN A 163 -3.32 -19.15 -4.77
N GLY A 164 -4.09 -20.12 -4.25
CA GLY A 164 -3.67 -20.83 -3.02
C GLY A 164 -3.43 -19.89 -1.83
N ARG A 165 -4.22 -18.82 -1.72
CA ARG A 165 -4.10 -17.73 -0.73
C ARG A 165 -2.90 -16.78 -0.91
N VAL A 166 -2.20 -16.87 -2.02
CA VAL A 166 -1.10 -15.96 -2.36
C VAL A 166 -1.58 -14.94 -3.41
N PRO A 167 -1.47 -13.62 -3.15
CA PRO A 167 -1.86 -12.62 -4.13
C PRO A 167 -0.96 -12.70 -5.36
N GLN A 168 -1.58 -12.67 -6.54
CA GLN A 168 -0.85 -12.70 -7.80
C GLN A 168 -0.33 -11.31 -8.17
N ALA A 169 0.88 -11.25 -8.71
CA ALA A 169 1.44 -10.03 -9.26
C ALA A 169 1.02 -9.85 -10.72
N ASP A 170 0.79 -8.60 -11.12
CA ASP A 170 0.56 -8.26 -12.52
C ASP A 170 1.87 -7.90 -13.21
N ILE A 171 1.98 -8.28 -14.48
CA ILE A 171 3.15 -7.97 -15.31
C ILE A 171 2.69 -7.02 -16.41
N VAL A 172 3.24 -5.81 -16.42
CA VAL A 172 2.96 -4.77 -17.42
C VAL A 172 4.18 -4.59 -18.30
N GLN A 173 4.00 -4.74 -19.61
CA GLN A 173 5.05 -4.39 -20.59
C GLN A 173 4.94 -2.90 -20.92
N LEU A 174 6.03 -2.18 -20.68
CA LEU A 174 6.12 -0.76 -20.99
C LEU A 174 6.43 -0.55 -22.48
N PRO A 175 6.07 0.61 -23.08
CA PRO A 175 6.32 0.90 -24.50
C PRO A 175 7.80 0.86 -24.90
N ASN A 176 8.72 1.02 -23.94
CA ASN A 176 10.16 0.94 -24.13
C ASN A 176 10.71 -0.51 -24.13
N GLY A 177 9.85 -1.52 -23.92
CA GLY A 177 10.22 -2.93 -23.83
C GLY A 177 10.58 -3.41 -22.42
N ASP A 178 10.58 -2.54 -21.42
CA ASP A 178 10.82 -2.93 -20.03
C ASP A 178 9.60 -3.64 -19.43
N ILE A 179 9.87 -4.49 -18.44
CA ILE A 179 8.84 -5.21 -17.69
C ILE A 179 8.69 -4.56 -16.32
N LEU A 180 7.49 -4.06 -16.03
CA LEU A 180 7.10 -3.61 -14.71
C LEU A 180 6.29 -4.71 -14.02
N THR A 181 6.75 -5.16 -12.87
CA THR A 181 5.98 -6.06 -12.00
C THR A 181 5.24 -5.23 -10.96
N ASN A 182 3.90 -5.30 -10.98
CA ASN A 182 3.06 -4.72 -9.96
C ASN A 182 2.73 -5.80 -8.91
N PRO A 183 3.30 -5.74 -7.69
CA PRO A 183 3.04 -6.75 -6.67
C PRO A 183 1.57 -6.73 -6.25
N GLY A 184 1.00 -7.91 -5.97
CA GLY A 184 -0.25 -8.03 -5.23
C GLY A 184 0.02 -8.14 -3.73
N TYR A 185 -0.86 -7.58 -2.92
CA TYR A 185 -0.80 -7.62 -1.47
C TYR A 185 -2.04 -8.28 -0.87
N ALA A 186 -1.84 -8.90 0.29
CA ALA A 186 -2.91 -9.43 1.10
C ALA A 186 -2.66 -9.13 2.58
N THR A 187 -3.74 -8.92 3.32
CA THR A 187 -3.74 -8.75 4.77
C THR A 187 -4.81 -9.64 5.37
N SER A 188 -4.67 -10.07 6.62
CA SER A 188 -5.66 -10.95 7.25
C SER A 188 -5.99 -10.57 8.69
N TYR A 189 -7.20 -10.96 9.10
CA TYR A 189 -7.67 -10.83 10.47
C TYR A 189 -8.34 -12.13 10.90
N VAL A 190 -8.13 -12.51 12.16
CA VAL A 190 -8.53 -13.82 12.70
C VAL A 190 -9.30 -13.67 14.00
N TRP A 191 -10.42 -14.39 14.07
CA TRP A 191 -11.19 -14.67 15.29
C TRP A 191 -11.07 -16.14 15.68
N PHE A 192 -10.97 -16.39 16.98
CA PHE A 192 -11.07 -17.70 17.60
C PHE A 192 -12.46 -17.84 18.21
N VAL A 193 -13.19 -18.87 17.81
CA VAL A 193 -14.58 -19.09 18.22
C VAL A 193 -14.68 -20.44 18.92
N ARG A 194 -15.10 -20.44 20.18
CA ARG A 194 -15.43 -21.65 20.91
C ARG A 194 -16.94 -21.89 20.88
N THR A 195 -17.33 -22.97 20.23
CA THR A 195 -18.71 -23.45 20.16
C THR A 195 -18.93 -24.53 21.23
N GLU A 196 -20.10 -24.53 21.85
CA GLU A 196 -20.46 -25.43 22.95
C GLU A 196 -21.78 -26.14 22.66
N GLN A 197 -22.02 -27.28 23.30
CA GLN A 197 -23.36 -27.88 23.25
C GLN A 197 -24.30 -27.07 24.14
N GLY A 198 -25.38 -26.52 23.59
CA GLY A 198 -26.39 -25.84 24.38
C GLY A 198 -27.07 -24.68 23.67
N ASN A 199 -27.64 -23.79 24.49
CA ASN A 199 -28.29 -22.57 24.03
C ASN A 199 -27.23 -21.51 23.69
N CYS A 200 -27.49 -20.69 22.67
CA CYS A 200 -26.71 -19.47 22.50
C CYS A 200 -27.09 -18.38 23.51
N PRO A 201 -26.12 -17.54 23.90
CA PRO A 201 -26.35 -16.37 24.76
C PRO A 201 -27.22 -15.31 24.08
#